data_AF-A0A9P0KRA2-F1
#
_entry.id   AF-A0A9P0KRA2-F1
#
_cell.length_a   1.000
_cell.length_b   1.000
_cell.length_c   1.000
_cell.angle_alpha   90.00
_cell.angle_beta   90.00
_cell.angle_gamma   90.00
#
_symmetry.space_group_name_H-M   'P 1'
#
loop_
_entity.id
_entity.type
_entity.pdbx_description
1 polymer ?
#
loop_
_entity_poly.entity_id
_entity_poly.type
_entity_poly.pdbx_seq_one_letter_code
_entity_poly.pdbx_strand_id
1 'polypeptide(L)'
;METKGILTLQFGHYSNCIGTHWWNIQEAGFEYNSSDPSEINHDVLYREGLTEKNQVTYTPRLLLVDLKGSLRTLSERGDLYEPLPDPCKEKSRVEWQPGHVEVQSTSQYEKNQFHKDLEDPEKAEQVAKMTYDFDKGVQVWSDFLYARFHPRTVNIVREYEHCNENTPFDAFPLGTSLWRTPAFEEDFADKIRNYVEECDHFQGFHMLSDSFTAFGGLASGCLEHLRDEYDRKSILVFPVIPSHFPTTNDCTTAQSVINDSVRTVNLALSFNQFATHSSMFVPLSTSTRSWRQAGPGRNFQYIDYDAISPYNTSAILATALETLTMKHRLRASSNFCLSDLAADLTLHGRKAVAASLRLPFAMRTGETLLDNLDQWQGPLTVAITPNCEIGNARMMQHVCIRGIPTTRLKKPVEKAGSQRELPAYKCCTVQEMFQMYLSFVTDATASHVTTVNKPINVRAPFPRIFDAKIGANGDLLPEGSSRYDNTAVEKIATVSGLHNCSEIGDMLESLHTETRRIRIPRLHQFTNEGGGLERDDFEECLDNLFALRENYEDNYVI
;
A
#
# COMPACT_ATOMS: atom_id res chain seq x y z
N MET A 1 -22.97 16.62 3.50
CA MET A 1 -22.01 16.95 2.42
C MET A 1 -21.98 15.74 1.52
N GLU A 2 -22.09 15.91 0.20
CA GLU A 2 -22.03 14.78 -0.74
C GLU A 2 -20.68 14.05 -0.58
N THR A 3 -20.73 12.82 -0.06
CA THR A 3 -19.52 12.05 0.23
C THR A 3 -19.09 11.26 -0.99
N LYS A 4 -17.98 11.69 -1.59
CA LYS A 4 -17.20 10.87 -2.52
C LYS A 4 -16.63 9.68 -1.75
N GLY A 5 -16.85 8.44 -2.20
CA GLY A 5 -16.37 7.25 -1.49
C GLY A 5 -15.50 6.36 -2.37
N ILE A 6 -14.44 5.80 -1.80
CA ILE A 6 -13.62 4.73 -2.38
C ILE A 6 -13.55 3.59 -1.38
N LEU A 7 -13.77 2.36 -1.84
CA LEU A 7 -13.61 1.15 -1.03
C LEU A 7 -12.21 0.57 -1.25
N THR A 8 -11.46 0.36 -0.18
CA THR A 8 -10.18 -0.35 -0.24
C THR A 8 -10.38 -1.83 0.07
N LEU A 9 -9.78 -2.69 -0.75
CA LEU A 9 -9.75 -4.14 -0.60
C LEU A 9 -8.29 -4.59 -0.37
N GLN A 10 -8.05 -5.47 0.60
CA GLN A 10 -6.71 -5.97 0.93
C GLN A 10 -6.72 -7.50 0.94
N PHE A 11 -5.89 -8.13 0.12
CA PHE A 11 -5.81 -9.58 -0.02
C PHE A 11 -4.41 -10.06 0.33
N GLY A 12 -4.25 -10.58 1.54
CA GLY A 12 -3.03 -11.23 2.00
C GLY A 12 -2.27 -10.47 3.07
N HIS A 13 -1.37 -11.19 3.74
CA HIS A 13 -0.72 -10.74 4.95
C HIS A 13 0.18 -9.51 4.74
N TYR A 14 0.97 -9.47 3.66
CA TYR A 14 1.86 -8.34 3.39
C TYR A 14 1.06 -7.10 2.97
N SER A 15 0.00 -7.29 2.19
CA SER A 15 -0.97 -6.25 1.86
C SER A 15 -1.63 -5.65 3.10
N ASN A 16 -1.93 -6.47 4.11
CA ASN A 16 -2.47 -6.04 5.40
C ASN A 16 -1.42 -5.31 6.24
N CYS A 17 -0.13 -5.69 6.21
CA CYS A 17 0.94 -4.90 6.84
C CYS A 17 1.03 -3.48 6.26
N ILE A 18 1.00 -3.37 4.93
CA ILE A 18 1.00 -2.07 4.22
C ILE A 18 -0.27 -1.30 4.57
N GLY A 19 -1.41 -1.99 4.56
CA GLY A 19 -2.70 -1.46 4.96
C GLY A 19 -2.68 -0.84 6.34
N THR A 20 -2.22 -1.58 7.35
CA THR A 20 -2.12 -1.10 8.73
C THR A 20 -1.32 0.19 8.81
N HIS A 21 -0.13 0.25 8.20
CA HIS A 21 0.64 1.50 8.18
C HIS A 21 -0.11 2.63 7.46
N TRP A 22 -0.77 2.34 6.35
CA TRP A 22 -1.50 3.34 5.58
C TRP A 22 -2.66 3.95 6.40
N TRP A 23 -3.43 3.13 7.09
CA TRP A 23 -4.52 3.59 7.97
C TRP A 23 -4.00 4.33 9.20
N ASN A 24 -2.91 3.84 9.82
CA ASN A 24 -2.28 4.52 10.94
C ASN A 24 -1.76 5.91 10.56
N ILE A 25 -1.15 6.05 9.36
CA ILE A 25 -0.67 7.35 8.84
C ILE A 25 -1.83 8.31 8.62
N GLN A 26 -2.94 7.83 8.07
CA GLN A 26 -4.12 8.65 7.82
C GLN A 26 -4.78 9.13 9.12
N GLU A 27 -4.94 8.23 10.09
CA GLU A 27 -5.55 8.54 11.38
C GLU A 27 -4.69 9.51 12.21
N ALA A 28 -3.36 9.33 12.17
CA ALA A 28 -2.41 10.29 12.75
C ALA A 28 -2.45 11.68 12.09
N GLY A 29 -3.13 11.78 10.94
CA GLY A 29 -3.38 12.99 10.18
C GLY A 29 -4.73 13.65 10.45
N PHE A 30 -5.63 13.10 11.28
CA PHE A 30 -6.92 13.75 11.53
C PHE A 30 -6.79 15.07 12.30
N GLU A 31 -7.62 16.04 11.90
CA GLU A 31 -7.76 17.33 12.56
C GLU A 31 -9.20 17.49 13.01
N TYR A 32 -9.40 17.64 14.32
CA TYR A 32 -10.73 17.77 14.93
C TYR A 32 -11.18 19.23 15.09
N ASN A 33 -10.38 20.19 14.64
CA ASN A 33 -10.70 21.61 14.71
C ASN A 33 -11.57 22.03 13.53
N SER A 34 -12.81 22.44 13.80
CA SER A 34 -13.79 22.83 12.76
C SER A 34 -13.50 24.19 12.10
N SER A 35 -12.64 25.03 12.69
CA SER A 35 -12.35 26.38 12.20
C SER A 35 -11.44 26.44 10.97
N ASP A 36 -10.61 25.41 10.76
CA ASP A 36 -9.69 25.31 9.61
C ASP A 36 -9.66 23.85 9.13
N PRO A 37 -10.49 23.48 8.14
CA PRO A 37 -10.59 22.11 7.69
C PRO A 37 -9.33 21.67 6.93
N SER A 38 -8.85 20.47 7.24
CA SER A 38 -7.74 19.81 6.52
C SER A 38 -7.90 19.88 5.00
N GLU A 39 -6.79 20.19 4.29
CA GLU A 39 -6.70 20.17 2.82
C GLU A 39 -7.14 18.82 2.22
N ILE A 40 -6.93 17.74 2.99
CA ILE A 40 -7.25 16.36 2.66
C ILE A 40 -8.67 16.06 3.14
N ASN A 41 -9.50 15.55 2.22
CA ASN A 41 -10.81 15.02 2.56
C ASN A 41 -10.71 13.57 3.01
N HIS A 42 -10.77 13.35 4.32
CA HIS A 42 -10.69 12.02 4.91
C HIS A 42 -11.93 11.15 4.62
N ASP A 43 -13.09 11.76 4.36
CA ASP A 43 -14.36 11.08 4.10
C ASP A 43 -14.34 10.23 2.81
N VAL A 44 -13.32 10.43 1.98
CA VAL A 44 -13.11 9.64 0.77
C VAL A 44 -12.77 8.19 1.07
N LEU A 45 -11.92 7.95 2.07
CA LEU A 45 -11.51 6.61 2.47
C LEU A 45 -12.09 6.18 3.80
N TYR A 46 -12.67 7.10 4.56
CA TYR A 46 -13.30 6.81 5.84
C TYR A 46 -14.80 7.04 5.78
N ARG A 47 -15.50 6.43 6.72
CA ARG A 47 -16.92 6.62 6.96
C ARG A 47 -17.14 7.02 8.41
N GLU A 48 -18.08 7.95 8.59
CA GLU A 48 -18.67 8.23 9.89
C GLU A 48 -19.77 7.20 10.17
N GLY A 49 -19.79 6.66 11.39
CA GLY A 49 -20.79 5.73 11.87
C GLY A 49 -21.18 6.03 13.31
N LEU A 50 -22.15 5.30 13.82
CA LEU A 50 -22.56 5.34 15.22
C LEU A 50 -22.40 3.94 15.83
N THR A 51 -21.87 3.86 17.05
CA THR A 51 -21.97 2.64 17.86
C THR A 51 -23.39 2.46 18.38
N GLU A 52 -23.69 1.28 18.93
CA GLU A 52 -24.94 1.02 19.66
C GLU A 52 -25.16 1.96 20.87
N LYS A 53 -24.08 2.59 21.35
CA LYS A 53 -24.10 3.61 22.41
C LYS A 53 -24.26 5.03 21.87
N ASN A 54 -24.60 5.20 20.60
CA ASN A 54 -24.65 6.48 19.89
C ASN A 54 -23.33 7.29 19.95
N GLN A 55 -22.18 6.61 20.05
CA GLN A 55 -20.88 7.28 19.94
C GLN A 55 -20.47 7.33 18.47
N VAL A 56 -20.02 8.51 18.02
CA VAL A 56 -19.52 8.70 16.66
C VAL A 56 -18.23 7.89 16.48
N THR A 57 -18.21 7.04 15.47
CA THR A 57 -17.03 6.29 15.04
C THR A 57 -16.60 6.76 13.68
N TYR A 58 -15.30 6.73 13.45
CA TYR A 58 -14.73 7.02 12.15
C TYR A 58 -13.86 5.84 11.76
N THR A 59 -14.29 5.09 10.74
CA THR A 59 -13.68 3.81 10.36
C THR A 59 -13.32 3.83 8.88
N PRO A 60 -12.23 3.17 8.48
CA PRO A 60 -11.88 3.08 7.07
C PRO A 60 -12.94 2.27 6.30
N ARG A 61 -13.19 2.68 5.06
CA ARG A 61 -13.94 1.93 4.05
C ARG A 61 -13.02 0.81 3.54
N LEU A 62 -12.92 -0.25 4.33
CA LEU A 62 -11.96 -1.33 4.15
C LEU A 62 -12.63 -2.69 4.30
N LEU A 63 -12.34 -3.57 3.35
CA LEU A 63 -12.45 -5.01 3.51
C LEU A 63 -11.07 -5.62 3.34
N LEU A 64 -10.67 -6.45 4.29
CA LEU A 64 -9.42 -7.20 4.23
C LEU A 64 -9.67 -8.68 4.37
N VAL A 65 -8.82 -9.47 3.74
CA VAL A 65 -8.81 -10.93 3.80
C VAL A 65 -7.44 -11.43 4.23
N ASP A 66 -7.43 -12.32 5.21
CA ASP A 66 -6.22 -13.03 5.65
C ASP A 66 -6.58 -14.44 6.12
N LEU A 67 -5.57 -15.23 6.46
CA LEU A 67 -5.73 -16.60 6.93
C LEU A 67 -5.90 -16.67 8.44
N LYS A 68 -6.42 -17.78 8.92
CA LYS A 68 -6.46 -18.11 10.35
C LYS A 68 -5.06 -17.99 10.97
N GLY A 69 -4.96 -17.39 12.15
CA GLY A 69 -3.69 -17.18 12.87
C GLY A 69 -3.00 -15.84 12.60
N SER A 70 -3.43 -15.08 11.59
CA SER A 70 -2.86 -13.77 11.24
C SER A 70 -3.21 -12.62 12.20
N LEU A 71 -4.29 -12.74 12.98
CA LEU A 71 -4.79 -11.66 13.84
C LEU A 71 -4.12 -11.58 15.22
N ARG A 72 -3.60 -12.71 15.72
CA ARG A 72 -3.09 -12.90 17.09
C ARG A 72 -3.99 -12.31 18.19
N THR A 73 -3.77 -11.06 18.58
CA THR A 73 -4.46 -10.37 19.69
C THR A 73 -5.71 -9.61 19.24
N LEU A 74 -5.86 -9.33 17.94
CA LEU A 74 -6.99 -8.61 17.38
C LEU A 74 -8.21 -9.53 17.24
N SER A 75 -9.36 -9.04 17.67
CA SER A 75 -10.66 -9.70 17.48
C SER A 75 -11.11 -9.63 16.02
N GLU A 76 -11.69 -10.71 15.49
CA GLU A 76 -12.35 -10.71 14.16
C GLU A 76 -13.44 -9.63 14.05
N ARG A 77 -14.14 -9.33 15.16
CA ARG A 77 -15.18 -8.29 15.20
C ARG A 77 -14.64 -6.88 15.51
N GLY A 78 -13.33 -6.74 15.69
CA GLY A 78 -12.73 -5.51 16.21
C GLY A 78 -13.11 -5.24 17.67
N ASP A 79 -12.90 -4.00 18.09
CA ASP A 79 -13.09 -3.48 19.45
C ASP A 79 -14.17 -2.39 19.56
N LEU A 80 -14.78 -1.99 18.43
CA LEU A 80 -15.72 -0.87 18.36
C LEU A 80 -17.11 -1.16 18.94
N TYR A 81 -17.58 -2.40 18.80
CA TYR A 81 -18.91 -2.86 19.23
C TYR A 81 -18.77 -3.81 20.42
N GLU A 82 -19.87 -4.38 20.94
CA GLU A 82 -19.93 -5.07 22.24
C GLU A 82 -18.66 -5.86 22.63
N PRO A 83 -18.27 -5.86 23.93
CA PRO A 83 -17.13 -6.62 24.40
C PRO A 83 -17.26 -8.08 23.96
N LEU A 84 -16.13 -8.67 23.56
CA LEU A 84 -16.01 -10.08 23.18
C LEU A 84 -16.88 -10.96 24.10
N PRO A 85 -17.64 -11.92 23.55
CA PRO A 85 -18.33 -12.89 24.38
C PRO A 85 -17.33 -13.50 25.35
N ASP A 86 -17.56 -13.31 26.65
CA ASP A 86 -16.75 -13.96 27.67
C ASP A 86 -16.95 -15.47 27.49
N PRO A 87 -15.90 -16.26 27.20
CA PRO A 87 -16.05 -17.70 26.99
C PRO A 87 -16.66 -18.38 28.23
N CYS A 88 -16.52 -17.80 29.43
CA CYS A 88 -17.23 -18.27 30.62
C CYS A 88 -18.74 -17.98 30.61
N LYS A 89 -19.19 -16.95 29.89
CA LYS A 89 -20.63 -16.64 29.67
C LYS A 89 -21.20 -17.34 28.44
N GLU A 90 -20.38 -17.74 27.47
CA GLU A 90 -20.81 -18.62 26.37
C GLU A 90 -21.14 -20.04 26.84
N LYS A 91 -20.46 -20.55 27.90
CA LYS A 91 -20.83 -21.81 28.58
C LYS A 91 -22.32 -21.88 28.96
N SER A 92 -22.92 -20.73 29.25
CA SER A 92 -24.33 -20.60 29.65
C SER A 92 -25.31 -20.36 28.50
N ARG A 93 -24.84 -20.11 27.26
CA ARG A 93 -25.68 -19.90 26.06
C ARG A 93 -25.93 -21.18 25.25
N VAL A 94 -25.16 -22.23 25.52
CA VAL A 94 -25.25 -23.51 24.81
C VAL A 94 -26.24 -24.40 25.59
N GLU A 95 -27.46 -24.60 25.07
CA GLU A 95 -28.52 -25.45 25.69
C GLU A 95 -28.20 -26.96 25.70
N TRP A 96 -26.96 -27.35 25.43
CA TRP A 96 -26.55 -28.75 25.39
C TRP A 96 -26.30 -29.27 26.81
N GLN A 97 -26.63 -30.55 27.06
CA GLN A 97 -26.51 -31.13 28.40
C GLN A 97 -25.08 -31.01 28.94
N PRO A 98 -24.90 -30.62 30.23
CA PRO A 98 -23.58 -30.54 30.84
C PRO A 98 -22.86 -31.90 30.77
N GLY A 99 -21.71 -31.96 30.07
CA GLY A 99 -20.87 -33.16 29.99
C GLY A 99 -20.67 -33.79 28.60
N HIS A 100 -21.28 -33.23 27.53
CA HIS A 100 -21.11 -33.74 26.16
C HIS A 100 -20.40 -32.79 25.18
N VAL A 101 -19.89 -31.65 25.68
CA VAL A 101 -19.14 -30.69 24.85
C VAL A 101 -17.78 -30.46 25.50
N GLU A 102 -16.72 -30.86 24.80
CA GLU A 102 -15.34 -30.49 25.14
C GLU A 102 -15.00 -29.20 24.39
N VAL A 103 -15.04 -28.07 25.10
CA VAL A 103 -14.63 -26.77 24.54
C VAL A 103 -13.12 -26.65 24.70
N GLN A 104 -12.39 -26.87 23.62
CA GLN A 104 -10.96 -26.58 23.58
C GLN A 104 -10.75 -25.09 23.28
N SER A 105 -10.46 -24.31 24.33
CA SER A 105 -10.04 -22.92 24.18
C SER A 105 -8.54 -22.88 23.88
N THR A 106 -8.15 -22.25 22.77
CA THR A 106 -6.74 -21.93 22.52
C THR A 106 -6.26 -20.90 23.56
N SER A 107 -4.99 -20.96 23.95
CA SER A 107 -4.38 -19.96 24.84
C SER A 107 -4.43 -18.57 24.19
N GLN A 108 -4.99 -17.58 24.89
CA GLN A 108 -5.00 -16.20 24.40
C GLN A 108 -3.57 -15.67 24.28
N TYR A 109 -3.25 -15.06 23.15
CA TYR A 109 -1.97 -14.38 22.96
C TYR A 109 -1.88 -13.16 23.88
N GLU A 110 -0.70 -12.94 24.47
CA GLU A 110 -0.47 -11.76 25.30
C GLU A 110 -0.35 -10.50 24.42
N LYS A 111 -1.10 -9.44 24.76
CA LYS A 111 -0.99 -8.14 24.10
C LYS A 111 0.41 -7.55 24.31
N ASN A 112 0.95 -6.96 23.25
CA ASN A 112 2.19 -6.22 23.35
C ASN A 112 2.02 -4.94 24.19
N GLN A 113 3.14 -4.32 24.57
CA GLN A 113 3.10 -3.12 25.43
C GLN A 113 2.35 -1.96 24.77
N PHE A 114 2.45 -1.85 23.43
CA PHE A 114 1.77 -0.82 22.66
C PHE A 114 0.24 -0.90 22.80
N HIS A 115 -0.36 -2.08 22.58
CA HIS A 115 -1.80 -2.27 22.74
C HIS A 115 -2.25 -2.14 24.20
N LYS A 116 -1.42 -2.59 25.16
CA LYS A 116 -1.70 -2.39 26.59
C LYS A 116 -1.80 -0.90 26.95
N ASP A 117 -0.88 -0.08 26.44
CA ASP A 117 -0.91 1.36 26.68
C ASP A 117 -2.00 2.08 25.86
N LEU A 118 -2.42 1.53 24.71
CA LEU A 118 -3.54 2.06 23.91
C LEU A 118 -4.90 1.84 24.58
N GLU A 119 -5.05 0.74 25.30
CA GLU A 119 -6.26 0.41 26.07
C GLU A 119 -6.35 1.14 27.41
N ASP A 120 -5.22 1.63 27.91
CA ASP A 120 -5.13 2.44 29.13
C ASP A 120 -5.54 3.89 28.83
N PRO A 121 -6.68 4.38 29.35
CA PRO A 121 -7.18 5.72 29.04
C PRO A 121 -6.23 6.84 29.51
N GLU A 122 -5.37 6.61 30.50
CA GLU A 122 -4.41 7.63 30.96
C GLU A 122 -3.21 7.77 30.01
N LYS A 123 -2.89 6.71 29.27
CA LYS A 123 -1.71 6.64 28.40
C LYS A 123 -2.03 6.74 26.92
N ALA A 124 -3.27 6.46 26.50
CA ALA A 124 -3.68 6.45 25.10
C ALA A 124 -3.26 7.71 24.33
N GLU A 125 -3.40 8.90 24.93
CA GLU A 125 -3.00 10.18 24.31
C GLU A 125 -1.47 10.36 24.19
N GLN A 126 -0.71 9.62 25.00
CA GLN A 126 0.76 9.70 25.05
C GLN A 126 1.44 8.61 24.21
N VAL A 127 0.72 7.57 23.79
CA VAL A 127 1.25 6.44 22.99
C VAL A 127 2.02 6.92 21.77
N ALA A 128 1.52 7.93 21.06
CA ALA A 128 2.20 8.48 19.87
C ALA A 128 3.58 9.10 20.18
N LYS A 129 3.86 9.47 21.44
CA LYS A 129 5.14 10.03 21.89
C LYS A 129 6.04 8.97 22.56
N MET A 130 5.49 7.81 22.90
CA MET A 130 6.23 6.74 23.56
C MET A 130 7.14 5.99 22.59
N THR A 131 8.06 5.22 23.17
CA THR A 131 9.02 4.39 22.43
C THR A 131 8.70 2.93 22.64
N TYR A 132 8.57 2.19 21.53
CA TYR A 132 8.33 0.75 21.53
C TYR A 132 9.37 0.07 20.62
N ASP A 133 9.83 -1.12 20.99
CA ASP A 133 10.73 -1.96 20.17
C ASP A 133 9.88 -2.86 19.27
N PHE A 134 9.34 -2.27 18.19
CA PHE A 134 8.52 -3.01 17.21
C PHE A 134 9.36 -3.95 16.34
N ASP A 135 10.63 -3.63 16.07
CA ASP A 135 11.51 -4.45 15.22
C ASP A 135 11.71 -5.87 15.76
N LYS A 136 11.66 -6.06 17.08
CA LYS A 136 11.73 -7.40 17.71
C LYS A 136 10.37 -7.96 18.13
N GLY A 137 9.38 -7.09 18.31
CA GLY A 137 8.09 -7.46 18.91
C GLY A 137 6.98 -7.81 17.90
N VAL A 138 7.08 -7.32 16.66
CA VAL A 138 6.05 -7.49 15.64
C VAL A 138 6.20 -8.85 14.96
N GLN A 139 5.12 -9.61 14.91
CA GLN A 139 5.02 -10.85 14.13
C GLN A 139 3.97 -10.76 13.03
N VAL A 140 2.89 -10.02 13.28
CA VAL A 140 1.76 -9.88 12.35
C VAL A 140 1.36 -8.41 12.18
N TRP A 141 0.61 -8.11 11.12
CA TRP A 141 0.13 -6.75 10.83
C TRP A 141 -0.74 -6.15 11.94
N SER A 142 -1.42 -6.95 12.75
CA SER A 142 -2.29 -6.45 13.82
C SER A 142 -1.49 -5.93 15.02
N ASP A 143 -0.25 -6.39 15.23
CA ASP A 143 0.58 -6.04 16.40
C ASP A 143 0.89 -4.53 16.46
N PHE A 144 0.88 -3.83 15.33
CA PHE A 144 1.11 -2.39 15.25
C PHE A 144 -0.10 -1.62 14.72
N LEU A 145 -1.30 -2.22 14.75
CA LEU A 145 -2.54 -1.54 14.39
C LEU A 145 -2.92 -0.50 15.45
N TYR A 146 -3.05 0.75 15.02
CA TYR A 146 -3.61 1.84 15.81
C TYR A 146 -5.05 2.15 15.39
N ALA A 147 -5.32 2.11 14.08
CA ALA A 147 -6.63 2.42 13.53
C ALA A 147 -7.71 1.41 13.95
N ARG A 148 -8.92 1.90 14.21
CA ARG A 148 -10.06 1.05 14.57
C ARG A 148 -10.84 0.60 13.34
N PHE A 149 -11.14 -0.69 13.28
CA PHE A 149 -11.84 -1.30 12.14
C PHE A 149 -13.30 -1.63 12.45
N HIS A 150 -14.13 -1.52 11.43
CA HIS A 150 -15.52 -1.94 11.51
C HIS A 150 -15.61 -3.48 11.61
N PRO A 151 -16.61 -4.06 12.30
CA PRO A 151 -16.74 -5.52 12.44
C PRO A 151 -16.85 -6.31 11.14
N ARG A 152 -17.19 -5.65 10.02
CA ARG A 152 -17.28 -6.26 8.69
C ARG A 152 -15.96 -6.25 7.93
N THR A 153 -14.98 -5.48 8.41
CA THR A 153 -13.72 -5.22 7.71
C THR A 153 -12.86 -6.48 7.62
N VAL A 154 -12.72 -7.22 8.72
CA VAL A 154 -11.81 -8.35 8.83
C VAL A 154 -12.52 -9.64 8.40
N ASN A 155 -12.01 -10.29 7.35
CA ASN A 155 -12.55 -11.54 6.82
C ASN A 155 -11.45 -12.62 6.88
N ILE A 156 -11.63 -13.62 7.74
CA ILE A 156 -10.64 -14.68 7.94
C ILE A 156 -11.04 -15.94 7.20
N VAL A 157 -10.17 -16.39 6.30
CA VAL A 157 -10.26 -17.68 5.63
C VAL A 157 -9.83 -18.76 6.63
N ARG A 158 -10.70 -19.75 6.87
CA ARG A 158 -10.53 -20.73 7.95
C ARG A 158 -9.99 -22.07 7.47
N GLU A 159 -10.05 -22.29 6.16
CA GLU A 159 -9.59 -23.49 5.45
C GLU A 159 -8.07 -23.61 5.44
N TYR A 160 -7.37 -22.47 5.54
CA TYR A 160 -5.91 -22.38 5.52
C TYR A 160 -5.41 -21.62 6.76
N GLU A 161 -4.15 -21.85 7.12
CA GLU A 161 -3.55 -21.26 8.31
C GLU A 161 -2.26 -20.50 7.96
N HIS A 162 -2.11 -19.33 8.56
CA HIS A 162 -0.97 -18.45 8.37
C HIS A 162 0.32 -19.14 8.83
N CYS A 163 1.35 -19.13 7.99
CA CYS A 163 2.63 -19.79 8.24
C CYS A 163 2.52 -21.31 8.57
N ASN A 164 1.50 -22.01 8.04
CA ASN A 164 1.40 -23.46 8.16
C ASN A 164 1.90 -24.16 6.89
N GLU A 165 2.93 -25.01 7.02
CA GLU A 165 3.52 -25.74 5.90
C GLU A 165 2.66 -26.90 5.39
N ASN A 166 1.74 -27.42 6.22
CA ASN A 166 0.92 -28.56 5.87
C ASN A 166 -0.31 -28.16 5.03
N THR A 167 -0.76 -26.91 5.17
CA THR A 167 -1.92 -26.35 4.46
C THR A 167 -1.59 -24.96 3.89
N PRO A 168 -0.61 -24.87 2.97
CA PRO A 168 -0.20 -23.58 2.42
C PRO A 168 -1.28 -23.00 1.50
N PHE A 169 -1.40 -21.67 1.51
CA PHE A 169 -2.23 -20.91 0.57
C PHE A 169 -1.32 -20.19 -0.42
N ASP A 170 -0.61 -20.96 -1.24
CA ASP A 170 0.53 -20.49 -2.04
C ASP A 170 0.27 -20.45 -3.55
N ALA A 171 -0.56 -21.32 -4.12
CA ALA A 171 -0.80 -21.38 -5.56
C ALA A 171 -2.07 -20.62 -6.02
N PHE A 172 -1.97 -19.89 -7.13
CA PHE A 172 -3.05 -19.08 -7.70
C PHE A 172 -4.41 -19.80 -7.81
N PRO A 173 -4.50 -21.06 -8.32
CA PRO A 173 -5.80 -21.74 -8.47
C PRO A 173 -6.54 -21.99 -7.14
N LEU A 174 -5.82 -22.11 -6.02
CA LEU A 174 -6.44 -22.24 -4.69
C LEU A 174 -7.26 -21.00 -4.35
N GLY A 175 -6.73 -19.82 -4.66
CA GLY A 175 -7.43 -18.55 -4.42
C GLY A 175 -8.64 -18.36 -5.33
N THR A 176 -8.51 -18.71 -6.61
CA THR A 176 -9.64 -18.68 -7.55
C THR A 176 -10.75 -19.66 -7.13
N SER A 177 -10.39 -20.84 -6.65
CA SER A 177 -11.34 -21.83 -6.14
C SER A 177 -12.04 -21.38 -4.86
N LEU A 178 -11.29 -20.72 -3.95
CA LEU A 178 -11.87 -20.14 -2.76
C LEU A 178 -12.90 -19.07 -3.10
N TRP A 179 -12.58 -18.16 -4.05
CA TRP A 179 -13.54 -17.15 -4.52
C TRP A 179 -14.82 -17.79 -5.04
N ARG A 180 -14.73 -18.82 -5.89
CA ARG A 180 -15.87 -19.51 -6.51
C ARG A 180 -16.73 -20.32 -5.54
N THR A 181 -16.34 -20.40 -4.27
CA THR A 181 -17.18 -21.07 -3.27
C THR A 181 -18.35 -20.17 -2.94
N PRO A 182 -19.63 -20.61 -3.11
CA PRO A 182 -20.79 -19.73 -2.93
C PRO A 182 -20.83 -19.03 -1.58
N ALA A 183 -20.41 -19.73 -0.51
CA ALA A 183 -20.36 -19.18 0.83
C ALA A 183 -19.40 -17.98 0.97
N PHE A 184 -18.26 -17.99 0.26
CA PHE A 184 -17.31 -16.89 0.29
C PHE A 184 -17.74 -15.78 -0.67
N GLU A 185 -18.10 -16.13 -1.90
CA GLU A 185 -18.49 -15.18 -2.94
C GLU A 185 -19.67 -14.32 -2.50
N GLU A 186 -20.78 -14.94 -2.07
CA GLU A 186 -22.00 -14.24 -1.69
C GLU A 186 -21.77 -13.34 -0.47
N ASP A 187 -21.12 -13.85 0.58
CA ASP A 187 -20.83 -13.07 1.79
C ASP A 187 -19.89 -11.88 1.53
N PHE A 188 -18.83 -12.08 0.73
CA PHE A 188 -17.90 -11.01 0.42
C PHE A 188 -18.51 -9.98 -0.54
N ALA A 189 -19.27 -10.41 -1.55
CA ALA A 189 -20.00 -9.53 -2.45
C ALA A 189 -21.05 -8.69 -1.71
N ASP A 190 -21.79 -9.29 -0.78
CA ASP A 190 -22.74 -8.56 0.08
C ASP A 190 -22.04 -7.51 0.94
N LYS A 191 -20.87 -7.81 1.50
CA LYS A 191 -20.06 -6.84 2.24
C LYS A 191 -19.57 -5.69 1.36
N ILE A 192 -19.15 -5.97 0.13
CA ILE A 192 -18.79 -4.94 -0.85
C ILE A 192 -20.01 -4.05 -1.12
N ARG A 193 -21.16 -4.65 -1.45
CA ARG A 193 -22.39 -3.93 -1.75
C ARG A 193 -22.80 -3.00 -0.61
N ASN A 194 -22.74 -3.47 0.63
CA ASN A 194 -23.01 -2.65 1.81
C ASN A 194 -22.15 -1.37 1.87
N TYR A 195 -20.84 -1.46 1.60
CA TYR A 195 -19.98 -0.26 1.59
C TYR A 195 -20.24 0.66 0.41
N VAL A 196 -20.60 0.11 -0.75
CA VAL A 196 -20.91 0.89 -1.95
C VAL A 196 -22.21 1.67 -1.76
N GLU A 197 -23.26 1.03 -1.22
CA GLU A 197 -24.56 1.65 -0.95
C GLU A 197 -24.50 2.75 0.11
N GLU A 198 -23.53 2.68 1.03
CA GLU A 198 -23.25 3.73 2.02
C GLU A 198 -22.60 5.00 1.45
N CYS A 199 -22.23 5.01 0.16
CA CYS A 199 -21.58 6.15 -0.48
C CYS A 199 -22.59 6.96 -1.31
N ASP A 200 -22.69 8.28 -1.09
CA ASP A 200 -23.50 9.15 -1.97
C ASP A 200 -22.94 9.15 -3.40
N HIS A 201 -21.61 9.23 -3.53
CA HIS A 201 -20.89 9.28 -4.80
C HIS A 201 -19.71 8.30 -4.80
N PHE A 202 -20.00 7.02 -5.05
CA PHE A 202 -18.97 6.00 -5.14
C PHE A 202 -18.08 6.18 -6.39
N GLN A 203 -16.77 6.38 -6.21
CA GLN A 203 -15.82 6.58 -7.30
C GLN A 203 -15.23 5.28 -7.85
N GLY A 204 -15.00 4.30 -6.98
CA GLY A 204 -14.34 3.06 -7.35
C GLY A 204 -13.57 2.43 -6.21
N PHE A 205 -12.57 1.62 -6.58
CA PHE A 205 -11.90 0.70 -5.67
C PHE A 205 -10.39 0.91 -5.68
N HIS A 206 -9.79 0.80 -4.50
CA HIS A 206 -8.38 0.49 -4.33
C HIS A 206 -8.26 -0.99 -3.96
N MET A 207 -7.32 -1.72 -4.56
CA MET A 207 -7.09 -3.13 -4.24
C MET A 207 -5.60 -3.36 -4.00
N LEU A 208 -5.22 -3.85 -2.82
CA LEU A 208 -3.88 -4.34 -2.55
C LEU A 208 -3.91 -5.86 -2.58
N SER A 209 -2.94 -6.49 -3.24
CA SER A 209 -2.91 -7.96 -3.38
C SER A 209 -1.50 -8.52 -3.23
N ASP A 210 -1.37 -9.54 -2.39
CA ASP A 210 -0.18 -10.41 -2.30
C ASP A 210 -0.11 -11.34 -3.52
N SER A 211 0.26 -10.78 -4.67
CA SER A 211 0.19 -11.44 -5.98
C SER A 211 1.24 -12.54 -6.19
N PHE A 212 2.08 -12.81 -5.20
CA PHE A 212 3.06 -13.89 -5.19
C PHE A 212 2.54 -15.18 -4.53
N THR A 213 1.31 -15.17 -4.00
CA THR A 213 0.66 -16.32 -3.33
C THR A 213 -0.71 -16.61 -3.94
N ALA A 214 -1.48 -17.54 -3.34
CA ALA A 214 -2.86 -17.80 -3.74
C ALA A 214 -3.79 -16.58 -3.57
N PHE A 215 -3.42 -15.59 -2.75
CA PHE A 215 -4.15 -14.33 -2.65
C PHE A 215 -4.24 -13.57 -3.99
N GLY A 216 -3.30 -13.78 -4.92
CA GLY A 216 -3.39 -13.27 -6.29
C GLY A 216 -4.60 -13.82 -7.05
N GLY A 217 -4.89 -15.12 -6.90
CA GLY A 217 -6.07 -15.76 -7.50
C GLY A 217 -7.38 -15.34 -6.86
N LEU A 218 -7.38 -15.19 -5.53
CA LEU A 218 -8.54 -14.68 -4.78
C LEU A 218 -8.86 -13.23 -5.17
N ALA A 219 -7.84 -12.37 -5.23
CA ALA A 219 -7.97 -10.99 -5.67
C ALA A 219 -8.43 -10.90 -7.14
N SER A 220 -7.99 -11.81 -8.00
CA SER A 220 -8.40 -11.87 -9.41
C SER A 220 -9.88 -12.23 -9.56
N GLY A 221 -10.37 -13.23 -8.81
CA GLY A 221 -11.80 -13.57 -8.79
C GLY A 221 -12.66 -12.41 -8.28
N CYS A 222 -12.22 -11.73 -7.21
CA CYS A 222 -12.88 -10.52 -6.74
C CYS A 222 -12.86 -9.41 -7.81
N LEU A 223 -11.74 -9.22 -8.49
CA LEU A 223 -11.58 -8.18 -9.52
C LEU A 223 -12.51 -8.43 -10.72
N GLU A 224 -12.68 -9.68 -11.14
CA GLU A 224 -13.64 -10.09 -12.17
C GLU A 224 -15.07 -9.72 -11.75
N HIS A 225 -15.49 -10.14 -10.56
CA HIS A 225 -16.79 -9.79 -9.99
C HIS A 225 -17.02 -8.26 -9.93
N LEU A 226 -16.01 -7.50 -9.50
CA LEU A 226 -16.10 -6.04 -9.45
C LEU A 226 -16.26 -5.42 -10.84
N ARG A 227 -15.61 -5.99 -11.87
CA ARG A 227 -15.73 -5.50 -13.24
C ARG A 227 -17.11 -5.78 -13.82
N ASP A 228 -17.72 -6.91 -13.46
CA ASP A 228 -19.06 -7.30 -13.91
C ASP A 228 -20.16 -6.46 -13.24
N GLU A 229 -20.10 -6.29 -11.92
CA GLU A 229 -21.12 -5.57 -11.15
C GLU A 229 -20.94 -4.04 -11.17
N TYR A 230 -19.70 -3.56 -11.31
CA TYR A 230 -19.35 -2.14 -11.24
C TYR A 230 -18.57 -1.65 -12.47
N ASP A 231 -19.03 -2.03 -13.67
CA ASP A 231 -18.40 -1.80 -14.98
C ASP A 231 -17.78 -0.40 -15.19
N ARG A 232 -18.51 0.66 -14.80
CA ARG A 232 -18.14 2.07 -14.97
C ARG A 232 -17.21 2.60 -13.87
N LYS A 233 -16.98 1.83 -12.81
CA LYS A 233 -16.15 2.26 -11.68
C LYS A 233 -14.68 1.95 -11.98
N SER A 234 -13.83 2.86 -11.51
CA SER A 234 -12.39 2.71 -11.66
C SER A 234 -11.83 1.78 -10.59
N ILE A 235 -10.96 0.86 -11.01
CA ILE A 235 -10.32 -0.09 -10.10
C ILE A 235 -8.82 0.07 -10.23
N LEU A 236 -8.19 0.55 -9.16
CA LEU A 236 -6.74 0.71 -9.05
C LEU A 236 -6.19 -0.46 -8.24
N VAL A 237 -5.35 -1.27 -8.86
CA VAL A 237 -4.75 -2.43 -8.21
C VAL A 237 -3.29 -2.12 -7.88
N PHE A 238 -2.86 -2.49 -6.68
CA PHE A 238 -1.51 -2.38 -6.18
C PHE A 238 -1.01 -3.79 -5.84
N PRO A 239 -0.46 -4.53 -6.82
CA PRO A 239 0.22 -5.80 -6.56
C PRO A 239 1.44 -5.53 -5.67
N VAL A 240 1.49 -6.14 -4.49
CA VAL A 240 2.57 -5.92 -3.52
C VAL A 240 3.45 -7.15 -3.43
N ILE A 241 4.76 -6.93 -3.49
CA ILE A 241 5.75 -8.00 -3.46
C ILE A 241 6.78 -7.69 -2.36
N PRO A 242 6.91 -8.54 -1.33
CA PRO A 242 7.84 -8.31 -0.24
C PRO A 242 9.29 -8.39 -0.73
N SER A 243 10.19 -7.68 -0.06
CA SER A 243 11.63 -7.71 -0.33
C SER A 243 12.34 -8.92 0.26
N HIS A 244 11.62 -9.78 0.97
CA HIS A 244 12.11 -11.04 1.48
C HIS A 244 10.97 -12.06 1.50
N PHE A 245 11.24 -13.27 1.02
CA PHE A 245 10.34 -14.40 1.15
C PHE A 245 10.85 -15.28 2.28
N PRO A 246 10.08 -15.51 3.36
CA PRO A 246 10.52 -16.40 4.42
C PRO A 246 10.72 -17.81 3.86
N THR A 247 11.96 -18.29 3.88
CA THR A 247 12.28 -19.71 3.69
C THR A 247 12.33 -20.39 5.05
N THR A 248 11.59 -21.48 5.21
CA THR A 248 11.71 -22.32 6.39
C THR A 248 13.11 -22.90 6.48
N ASN A 249 13.65 -22.99 7.70
CA ASN A 249 14.99 -23.53 7.95
C ASN A 249 15.16 -24.99 7.48
N ASP A 250 14.05 -25.73 7.32
CA ASP A 250 14.02 -27.13 6.87
C ASP A 250 13.79 -27.29 5.35
N CYS A 251 13.71 -26.18 4.61
CA CYS A 251 13.44 -26.21 3.17
C CYS A 251 14.65 -26.71 2.38
N THR A 252 14.49 -27.82 1.65
CA THR A 252 15.51 -28.31 0.72
C THR A 252 15.71 -27.35 -0.45
N THR A 253 16.90 -27.33 -1.06
CA THR A 253 17.19 -26.51 -2.25
C THR A 253 16.19 -26.77 -3.39
N ALA A 254 15.73 -28.01 -3.54
CA ALA A 254 14.73 -28.36 -4.55
C ALA A 254 13.35 -27.73 -4.26
N GLN A 255 12.91 -27.77 -3.00
CA GLN A 255 11.64 -27.16 -2.58
C GLN A 255 11.67 -25.64 -2.73
N SER A 256 12.80 -24.99 -2.39
CA SER A 256 12.98 -23.56 -2.62
C SER A 256 12.82 -23.19 -4.10
N VAL A 257 13.43 -23.94 -5.03
CA VAL A 257 13.29 -23.68 -6.47
C VAL A 257 11.85 -23.85 -6.98
N ILE A 258 11.10 -24.81 -6.41
CA ILE A 258 9.68 -24.99 -6.70
C ILE A 258 8.90 -23.76 -6.21
N ASN A 259 9.09 -23.35 -4.94
CA ASN A 259 8.43 -22.18 -4.37
C ASN A 259 8.74 -20.90 -5.17
N ASP A 260 9.99 -20.71 -5.61
CA ASP A 260 10.41 -19.60 -6.48
C ASP A 260 9.64 -19.61 -7.82
N SER A 261 9.40 -20.80 -8.36
CA SER A 261 8.66 -20.98 -9.62
C SER A 261 7.16 -20.74 -9.43
N VAL A 262 6.56 -21.24 -8.34
CA VAL A 262 5.16 -20.98 -7.95
C VAL A 262 4.90 -19.49 -7.85
N ARG A 263 5.76 -18.74 -7.13
CA ARG A 263 5.64 -17.28 -7.00
C ARG A 263 5.68 -16.55 -8.34
N THR A 264 6.59 -16.96 -9.22
CA THR A 264 6.72 -16.35 -10.55
C THR A 264 5.46 -16.59 -11.39
N VAL A 265 4.91 -17.81 -11.37
CA VAL A 265 3.66 -18.14 -12.08
C VAL A 265 2.46 -17.39 -11.48
N ASN A 266 2.35 -17.28 -10.16
CA ASN A 266 1.32 -16.49 -9.50
C ASN A 266 1.34 -15.03 -9.96
N LEU A 267 2.53 -14.43 -10.02
CA LEU A 267 2.68 -13.04 -10.46
C LEU A 267 2.26 -12.85 -11.91
N ALA A 268 2.65 -13.76 -12.80
CA ALA A 268 2.26 -13.72 -14.20
C ALA A 268 0.74 -13.82 -14.38
N LEU A 269 0.11 -14.81 -13.74
CA LEU A 269 -1.35 -14.98 -13.78
C LEU A 269 -2.07 -13.77 -13.19
N SER A 270 -1.60 -13.25 -12.06
CA SER A 270 -2.18 -12.07 -11.42
C SER A 270 -2.07 -10.84 -12.31
N PHE A 271 -0.90 -10.58 -12.92
CA PHE A 271 -0.70 -9.42 -13.80
C PHE A 271 -1.54 -9.51 -15.07
N ASN A 272 -1.71 -10.71 -15.64
CA ASN A 272 -2.64 -10.94 -16.74
C ASN A 272 -4.07 -10.56 -16.34
N GLN A 273 -4.56 -11.06 -15.19
CA GLN A 273 -5.91 -10.76 -14.70
C GLN A 273 -6.09 -9.27 -14.36
N PHE A 274 -5.09 -8.64 -13.76
CA PHE A 274 -5.12 -7.21 -13.46
C PHE A 274 -5.11 -6.37 -14.73
N ALA A 275 -4.33 -6.73 -15.74
CA ALA A 275 -4.35 -6.08 -17.03
C ALA A 275 -5.74 -6.21 -17.70
N THR A 276 -6.41 -7.35 -17.57
CA THR A 276 -7.75 -7.52 -18.16
C THR A 276 -8.80 -6.68 -17.42
N HIS A 277 -8.92 -6.85 -16.11
CA HIS A 277 -10.09 -6.38 -15.35
C HIS A 277 -9.87 -5.08 -14.57
N SER A 278 -8.63 -4.61 -14.35
CA SER A 278 -8.39 -3.32 -13.69
C SER A 278 -8.45 -2.13 -14.65
N SER A 279 -8.64 -0.94 -14.09
CA SER A 279 -8.47 0.31 -14.83
C SER A 279 -7.00 0.69 -14.96
N MET A 280 -6.21 0.39 -13.92
CA MET A 280 -4.76 0.56 -13.88
C MET A 280 -4.21 -0.32 -12.75
N PHE A 281 -3.01 -0.85 -12.92
CA PHE A 281 -2.29 -1.51 -11.83
C PHE A 281 -0.87 -1.00 -11.67
N VAL A 282 -0.40 -0.96 -10.42
CA VAL A 282 0.88 -0.37 -10.02
C VAL A 282 1.62 -1.36 -9.13
N PRO A 283 2.55 -2.17 -9.67
CA PRO A 283 3.31 -3.11 -8.85
C PRO A 283 4.25 -2.37 -7.89
N LEU A 284 4.27 -2.80 -6.63
CA LEU A 284 5.01 -2.17 -5.54
C LEU A 284 5.92 -3.17 -4.82
N SER A 285 7.18 -2.78 -4.63
CA SER A 285 8.16 -3.51 -3.84
C SER A 285 9.27 -2.57 -3.36
N THR A 286 9.81 -2.84 -2.18
CA THR A 286 11.06 -2.19 -1.74
C THR A 286 12.30 -2.92 -2.25
N SER A 287 12.16 -4.02 -2.99
CA SER A 287 13.28 -4.68 -3.69
C SER A 287 13.47 -4.13 -5.10
N THR A 288 14.72 -4.16 -5.57
CA THR A 288 15.08 -3.78 -6.94
C THR A 288 14.61 -4.79 -7.98
N ARG A 289 14.66 -6.08 -7.63
CA ARG A 289 14.26 -7.19 -8.50
C ARG A 289 13.36 -8.13 -7.73
N SER A 290 12.27 -8.55 -8.30
CA SER A 290 11.35 -9.46 -7.64
C SER A 290 10.71 -10.34 -8.69
N TRP A 291 11.05 -11.64 -8.78
CA TRP A 291 10.25 -12.65 -9.51
C TRP A 291 10.39 -14.00 -8.78
N ARG A 292 11.52 -14.67 -9.03
CA ARG A 292 11.90 -15.92 -8.35
C ARG A 292 12.37 -15.64 -6.93
N GLN A 293 13.35 -14.76 -6.79
CA GLN A 293 13.91 -14.34 -5.51
C GLN A 293 13.85 -12.82 -5.42
N ALA A 294 13.72 -12.31 -4.20
CA ALA A 294 13.85 -10.88 -3.97
C ALA A 294 15.33 -10.49 -4.08
N GLY A 295 15.60 -9.45 -4.86
CA GLY A 295 16.90 -8.81 -4.96
C GLY A 295 17.20 -7.94 -3.73
N PRO A 296 18.33 -7.21 -3.73
CA PRO A 296 18.66 -6.33 -2.62
C PRO A 296 17.58 -5.26 -2.43
N GLY A 297 17.35 -4.91 -1.16
CA GLY A 297 16.51 -3.78 -0.77
C GLY A 297 17.01 -2.49 -1.41
N ARG A 298 16.07 -1.62 -1.80
CA ARG A 298 16.36 -0.33 -2.41
C ARG A 298 16.97 0.61 -1.39
N ASN A 299 18.00 1.34 -1.79
CA ASN A 299 18.62 2.35 -0.93
C ASN A 299 17.81 3.65 -1.00
N PHE A 300 17.28 4.08 0.15
CA PHE A 300 16.66 5.38 0.31
C PHE A 300 17.61 6.29 1.10
N GLN A 301 17.90 7.47 0.56
CA GLN A 301 18.83 8.38 1.20
C GLN A 301 18.31 8.82 2.58
N TYR A 302 19.18 8.74 3.60
CA TYR A 302 18.87 9.07 4.99
C TYR A 302 17.89 8.12 5.69
N ILE A 303 17.70 6.92 5.13
CA ILE A 303 16.92 5.85 5.75
C ILE A 303 17.81 4.64 5.97
N ASP A 304 17.73 4.10 7.18
CA ASP A 304 18.28 2.80 7.56
C ASP A 304 17.12 1.91 8.01
N TYR A 305 16.77 0.93 7.18
CA TYR A 305 15.62 0.06 7.41
C TYR A 305 16.00 -1.40 7.17
N ASP A 306 15.39 -2.30 7.94
CA ASP A 306 15.56 -3.74 7.69
C ASP A 306 14.71 -4.18 6.48
N ALA A 307 15.38 -4.58 5.40
CA ALA A 307 14.75 -5.06 4.18
C ALA A 307 14.10 -6.45 4.34
N ILE A 308 14.40 -7.18 5.42
CA ILE A 308 13.80 -8.48 5.73
C ILE A 308 12.47 -8.29 6.47
N SER A 309 12.39 -7.27 7.33
CA SER A 309 11.21 -6.98 8.16
C SER A 309 10.02 -6.48 7.34
N PRO A 310 8.87 -7.20 7.36
CA PRO A 310 7.64 -6.73 6.74
C PRO A 310 7.15 -5.41 7.34
N TYR A 311 7.36 -5.20 8.64
CA TYR A 311 7.00 -3.96 9.34
C TYR A 311 7.73 -2.74 8.74
N ASN A 312 9.04 -2.84 8.54
CA ASN A 312 9.83 -1.72 7.99
C ASN A 312 9.53 -1.48 6.50
N THR A 313 9.50 -2.54 5.71
CA THR A 313 9.29 -2.43 4.26
C THR A 313 7.88 -1.95 3.91
N SER A 314 6.86 -2.41 4.65
CA SER A 314 5.48 -2.01 4.42
C SER A 314 5.20 -0.56 4.80
N ALA A 315 5.88 0.00 5.81
CA ALA A 315 5.76 1.41 6.17
C ALA A 315 6.24 2.35 5.04
N ILE A 316 7.32 1.97 4.33
CA ILE A 316 7.81 2.72 3.17
C ILE A 316 6.77 2.71 2.04
N LEU A 317 6.21 1.53 1.71
CA LEU A 317 5.18 1.41 0.68
C LEU A 317 3.88 2.12 1.06
N ALA A 318 3.47 2.05 2.33
CA ALA A 318 2.31 2.78 2.85
C ALA A 318 2.49 4.31 2.72
N THR A 319 3.70 4.81 2.97
CA THR A 319 4.02 6.23 2.79
C THR A 319 3.92 6.66 1.33
N ALA A 320 4.34 5.79 0.40
CA ALA A 320 4.13 6.01 -1.02
C ALA A 320 2.64 6.01 -1.36
N LEU A 321 1.88 4.98 -0.97
CA LEU A 321 0.44 4.88 -1.24
C LEU A 321 -0.33 6.08 -0.71
N GLU A 322 -0.04 6.52 0.51
CA GLU A 322 -0.64 7.73 1.08
C GLU A 322 -0.39 8.93 0.16
N THR A 323 0.82 9.09 -0.36
CA THR A 323 1.17 10.24 -1.21
C THR A 323 0.63 10.12 -2.64
N LEU A 324 0.70 8.93 -3.25
CA LEU A 324 0.25 8.65 -4.61
C LEU A 324 -1.27 8.85 -4.75
N THR A 325 -2.03 8.49 -3.72
CA THR A 325 -3.50 8.60 -3.69
C THR A 325 -3.99 9.98 -3.23
N MET A 326 -3.13 10.98 -3.07
CA MET A 326 -3.54 12.31 -2.57
C MET A 326 -4.51 13.03 -3.51
N LYS A 327 -4.22 13.08 -4.81
CA LYS A 327 -4.91 13.99 -5.75
C LYS A 327 -6.43 13.85 -5.74
N HIS A 328 -6.95 12.63 -5.74
CA HIS A 328 -8.39 12.34 -5.70
C HIS A 328 -9.02 12.42 -4.30
N ARG A 329 -8.21 12.70 -3.26
CA ARG A 329 -8.65 12.94 -1.88
C ARG A 329 -8.57 14.41 -1.47
N LEU A 330 -8.01 15.30 -2.29
CA LEU A 330 -7.89 16.72 -1.95
C LEU A 330 -9.22 17.46 -2.15
N ARG A 331 -9.56 18.33 -1.18
CA ARG A 331 -10.74 19.20 -1.27
C ARG A 331 -10.64 20.19 -2.44
N ALA A 332 -9.44 20.72 -2.69
CA ALA A 332 -9.18 21.64 -3.80
C ALA A 332 -9.32 20.97 -5.19
N SER A 333 -9.14 19.65 -5.26
CA SER A 333 -9.29 18.86 -6.48
C SER A 333 -10.60 18.07 -6.48
N SER A 334 -11.68 18.67 -5.95
CA SER A 334 -12.97 17.99 -5.79
C SER A 334 -13.54 17.44 -7.10
N ASN A 335 -13.18 17.99 -8.27
CA ASN A 335 -13.64 17.47 -9.56
C ASN A 335 -12.81 16.28 -10.08
N PHE A 336 -11.59 16.09 -9.58
CA PHE A 336 -10.73 14.98 -10.00
C PHE A 336 -11.19 13.68 -9.36
N CYS A 337 -11.25 12.61 -10.15
CA CYS A 337 -11.67 11.29 -9.71
C CYS A 337 -10.72 10.19 -10.18
N LEU A 338 -10.92 8.96 -9.69
CA LEU A 338 -10.08 7.82 -10.06
C LEU A 338 -10.06 7.53 -11.57
N SER A 339 -11.17 7.78 -12.27
CA SER A 339 -11.23 7.57 -13.72
C SER A 339 -10.36 8.55 -14.49
N ASP A 340 -10.23 9.79 -14.01
CA ASP A 340 -9.33 10.77 -14.61
C ASP A 340 -7.88 10.32 -14.47
N LEU A 341 -7.49 9.84 -13.27
CA LEU A 341 -6.15 9.32 -13.02
C LEU A 341 -5.82 8.13 -13.94
N ALA A 342 -6.76 7.19 -14.07
CA ALA A 342 -6.58 6.04 -14.95
C ALA A 342 -6.52 6.47 -16.42
N ALA A 343 -7.39 7.38 -16.86
CA ALA A 343 -7.39 7.88 -18.24
C ALA A 343 -6.09 8.59 -18.60
N ASP A 344 -5.56 9.42 -17.69
CA ASP A 344 -4.30 10.12 -17.87
C ASP A 344 -3.13 9.14 -18.05
N LEU A 345 -3.07 8.11 -17.19
CA LEU A 345 -1.90 7.22 -17.08
C LEU A 345 -2.01 5.91 -17.87
N THR A 346 -3.12 5.62 -18.57
CA THR A 346 -3.29 4.33 -19.29
C THR A 346 -3.60 4.46 -20.77
N LEU A 347 -3.21 5.58 -21.37
CA LEU A 347 -3.28 5.82 -22.81
C LEU A 347 -2.65 4.66 -23.60
N HIS A 348 -3.23 4.35 -24.76
CA HIS A 348 -2.77 3.29 -25.66
C HIS A 348 -2.76 1.88 -25.05
N GLY A 349 -3.64 1.60 -24.08
CA GLY A 349 -3.74 0.27 -23.47
C GLY A 349 -2.61 -0.05 -22.48
N ARG A 350 -1.80 0.96 -22.11
CA ARG A 350 -0.73 0.83 -21.13
C ARG A 350 -1.28 0.80 -19.70
N LYS A 351 -1.83 -0.35 -19.28
CA LYS A 351 -2.50 -0.49 -17.97
C LYS A 351 -1.58 -0.63 -16.75
N ALA A 352 -0.32 -1.02 -16.94
CA ALA A 352 0.70 -1.06 -15.91
C ALA A 352 1.36 0.31 -15.73
N VAL A 353 1.58 0.74 -14.50
CA VAL A 353 2.20 2.03 -14.17
C VAL A 353 3.26 1.85 -13.11
N ALA A 354 4.40 2.55 -13.26
CA ALA A 354 5.49 2.50 -12.30
C ALA A 354 5.28 3.53 -11.20
N ALA A 355 5.68 3.19 -9.98
CA ALA A 355 5.66 4.10 -8.83
C ALA A 355 7.08 4.47 -8.40
N SER A 356 7.20 5.66 -7.81
CA SER A 356 8.44 6.16 -7.21
C SER A 356 8.19 6.88 -5.91
N LEU A 357 9.20 6.91 -5.05
CA LEU A 357 9.16 7.54 -3.73
C LEU A 357 10.47 8.23 -3.41
N ARG A 358 10.39 9.41 -2.79
CA ARG A 358 11.49 10.08 -2.10
C ARG A 358 11.11 10.28 -0.65
N LEU A 359 11.74 9.50 0.22
CA LEU A 359 11.49 9.48 1.64
C LEU A 359 12.82 9.55 2.40
N PRO A 360 13.00 10.51 3.32
CA PRO A 360 12.35 11.81 3.33
C PRO A 360 12.77 12.70 2.14
N PHE A 361 11.94 13.68 1.78
CA PHE A 361 12.37 14.84 1.02
C PHE A 361 13.04 15.84 1.97
N ALA A 362 14.28 15.54 2.37
CA ALA A 362 14.99 16.30 3.41
C ALA A 362 15.64 17.57 2.86
N MET A 363 15.00 18.72 3.10
CA MET A 363 15.59 20.03 2.87
C MET A 363 16.54 20.38 4.03
N ARG A 364 17.67 21.06 3.75
CA ARG A 364 18.56 21.54 4.82
C ARG A 364 17.84 22.57 5.69
N THR A 365 18.13 22.56 6.99
CA THR A 365 17.55 23.51 7.95
C THR A 365 17.82 24.96 7.52
N GLY A 366 16.75 25.73 7.31
CA GLY A 366 16.83 27.14 6.93
C GLY A 366 16.97 27.42 5.42
N GLU A 367 17.16 26.40 4.59
CA GLU A 367 17.16 26.56 3.13
C GLU A 367 15.75 26.62 2.54
N THR A 368 15.63 27.19 1.34
CA THR A 368 14.37 27.25 0.60
C THR A 368 14.28 26.12 -0.43
N LEU A 369 13.07 25.83 -0.92
CA LEU A 369 12.85 24.80 -1.92
C LEU A 369 13.65 25.10 -3.19
N LEU A 370 13.69 26.38 -3.59
CA LEU A 370 14.48 26.82 -4.72
C LEU A 370 15.97 26.56 -4.54
N ASP A 371 16.53 26.82 -3.35
CA ASP A 371 17.95 26.51 -3.07
C ASP A 371 18.21 25.00 -3.17
N ASN A 372 17.28 24.18 -2.68
CA ASN A 372 17.41 22.73 -2.67
C ASN A 372 17.31 22.12 -4.08
N LEU A 373 16.39 22.61 -4.91
CA LEU A 373 16.21 22.13 -6.29
C LEU A 373 17.33 22.59 -7.23
N ASP A 374 17.86 23.81 -7.05
CA ASP A 374 18.97 24.34 -7.85
C ASP A 374 20.26 23.53 -7.65
N GLN A 375 20.46 23.01 -6.43
CA GLN A 375 21.61 22.17 -6.07
C GLN A 375 21.35 20.66 -6.26
N TRP A 376 20.15 20.28 -6.68
CA TRP A 376 19.77 18.88 -6.74
C TRP A 376 20.55 18.14 -7.83
N GLN A 377 21.10 16.98 -7.47
CA GLN A 377 21.84 16.11 -8.39
C GLN A 377 21.25 14.71 -8.36
N GLY A 378 21.10 14.12 -9.55
CA GLY A 378 20.54 12.78 -9.71
C GLY A 378 19.01 12.75 -9.65
N PRO A 379 18.42 11.55 -9.58
CA PRO A 379 16.97 11.38 -9.63
C PRO A 379 16.29 11.98 -8.39
N LEU A 380 15.14 12.60 -8.60
CA LEU A 380 14.33 13.19 -7.52
C LEU A 380 13.75 12.10 -6.61
N THR A 381 13.33 10.98 -7.19
CA THR A 381 12.68 9.86 -6.51
C THR A 381 13.38 8.54 -6.84
N VAL A 382 13.18 7.53 -6.00
CA VAL A 382 13.62 6.15 -6.22
C VAL A 382 12.43 5.35 -6.72
N ALA A 383 12.58 4.58 -7.80
CA ALA A 383 11.53 3.67 -8.26
C ALA A 383 11.21 2.65 -7.17
N ILE A 384 9.93 2.36 -6.94
CA ILE A 384 9.44 1.32 -6.01
C ILE A 384 8.60 0.27 -6.72
N THR A 385 8.67 0.24 -8.05
CA THR A 385 8.18 -0.87 -8.88
C THR A 385 9.35 -1.83 -9.11
N PRO A 386 9.19 -3.14 -8.85
CA PRO A 386 10.27 -4.11 -9.04
C PRO A 386 10.63 -4.25 -10.51
N ASN A 387 11.91 -4.54 -10.80
CA ASN A 387 12.43 -4.71 -12.17
C ASN A 387 12.20 -3.51 -13.10
N CYS A 388 11.95 -2.32 -12.53
CA CYS A 388 11.73 -1.08 -13.27
C CYS A 388 12.68 0.00 -12.71
N GLU A 389 13.41 0.66 -13.62
CA GLU A 389 14.19 1.85 -13.35
C GLU A 389 13.59 2.98 -14.18
N ILE A 390 12.92 3.93 -13.52
CA ILE A 390 12.17 4.98 -14.22
C ILE A 390 13.15 5.94 -14.89
N GLY A 391 13.02 6.09 -16.21
CA GLY A 391 13.80 7.04 -17.00
C GLY A 391 13.36 8.49 -16.80
N ASN A 392 13.87 9.37 -17.66
CA ASN A 392 13.57 10.81 -17.62
C ASN A 392 12.95 11.34 -18.91
N ALA A 393 12.50 10.49 -19.82
CA ALA A 393 12.03 10.90 -21.14
C ALA A 393 10.70 10.23 -21.52
N ARG A 394 9.90 10.94 -22.33
CA ARG A 394 8.73 10.40 -23.06
C ARG A 394 7.71 9.67 -22.17
N MET A 395 7.40 10.24 -21.02
CA MET A 395 6.45 9.65 -20.08
C MET A 395 5.28 10.57 -19.77
N MET A 396 4.21 9.98 -19.26
CA MET A 396 3.13 10.68 -18.58
C MET A 396 3.27 10.42 -17.08
N GLN A 397 3.36 11.47 -16.28
CA GLN A 397 3.59 11.33 -14.84
C GLN A 397 2.69 12.20 -13.98
N HIS A 398 2.28 11.63 -12.85
CA HIS A 398 1.60 12.33 -11.77
C HIS A 398 2.52 12.35 -10.55
N VAL A 399 2.98 13.53 -10.15
CA VAL A 399 3.90 13.71 -9.02
C VAL A 399 3.17 14.45 -7.90
N CYS A 400 3.14 13.82 -6.73
CA CYS A 400 2.54 14.36 -5.52
C CYS A 400 3.66 14.75 -4.54
N ILE A 401 3.65 16.00 -4.08
CA ILE A 401 4.57 16.53 -3.08
C ILE A 401 3.79 16.90 -1.83
N ARG A 402 4.33 16.55 -0.66
CA ARG A 402 3.69 16.80 0.62
C ARG A 402 4.69 17.33 1.65
N GLY A 403 4.26 18.27 2.49
CA GLY A 403 5.01 18.72 3.67
C GLY A 403 5.93 19.93 3.48
N ILE A 404 5.81 20.65 2.37
CA ILE A 404 6.63 21.84 2.10
C ILE A 404 5.75 23.09 2.18
N PRO A 405 5.92 23.94 3.21
CA PRO A 405 5.12 25.15 3.34
C PRO A 405 5.58 26.23 2.35
N THR A 406 4.64 27.07 1.90
CA THR A 406 4.90 28.21 1.01
C THR A 406 5.91 29.21 1.57
N THR A 407 6.02 29.29 2.90
CA THR A 407 7.03 30.12 3.60
C THR A 407 8.47 29.69 3.32
N ARG A 408 8.69 28.43 2.89
CA ARG A 408 9.99 27.89 2.50
C ARG A 408 10.18 27.80 0.99
N LEU A 409 9.30 28.38 0.18
CA LEU A 409 9.39 28.31 -1.29
C LEU A 409 10.69 28.94 -1.83
N LYS A 410 10.95 30.19 -1.46
CA LYS A 410 12.07 31.02 -1.95
C LYS A 410 12.43 32.10 -0.94
N LYS A 411 13.63 32.67 -1.03
CA LYS A 411 14.07 33.72 -0.11
C LYS A 411 13.25 34.99 -0.35
N PRO A 412 12.90 35.74 0.71
CA PRO A 412 12.29 37.06 0.57
C PRO A 412 13.15 37.96 -0.32
N VAL A 413 12.50 38.89 -1.02
CA VAL A 413 13.13 39.78 -2.00
C VAL A 413 14.41 40.40 -1.42
N GLU A 414 14.36 40.94 -0.21
CA GLU A 414 15.48 41.55 0.53
C GLU A 414 16.73 40.66 0.68
N LYS A 415 16.55 39.34 0.81
CA LYS A 415 17.62 38.36 1.07
C LYS A 415 17.94 37.46 -0.12
N ALA A 416 17.24 37.64 -1.24
CA ALA A 416 17.31 36.71 -2.36
C ALA A 416 18.64 36.78 -3.13
N GLY A 417 19.30 37.95 -3.20
CA GLY A 417 20.60 38.08 -3.89
C GLY A 417 20.56 37.49 -5.31
N SER A 418 21.50 36.60 -5.63
CA SER A 418 21.59 35.89 -6.92
C SER A 418 20.39 34.98 -7.22
N GLN A 419 19.64 34.56 -6.19
CA GLN A 419 18.44 33.73 -6.39
C GLN A 419 17.40 34.45 -7.26
N ARG A 420 17.41 35.80 -7.30
CA ARG A 420 16.52 36.60 -8.16
C ARG A 420 16.77 36.42 -9.66
N GLU A 421 17.97 35.99 -10.04
CA GLU A 421 18.36 35.80 -11.44
C GLU A 421 17.81 34.49 -12.00
N LEU A 422 17.45 33.54 -11.13
CA LEU A 422 16.88 32.26 -11.52
C LEU A 422 15.45 32.43 -12.05
N PRO A 423 15.10 31.82 -13.21
CA PRO A 423 13.74 31.86 -13.74
C PRO A 423 12.69 31.38 -12.73
N ALA A 424 13.03 30.37 -11.93
CA ALA A 424 12.18 29.78 -10.90
C ALA A 424 11.86 30.73 -9.73
N TYR A 425 12.59 31.85 -9.58
CA TYR A 425 12.23 32.87 -8.59
C TYR A 425 10.86 33.52 -8.86
N LYS A 426 10.36 33.43 -10.09
CA LYS A 426 9.02 33.94 -10.46
C LYS A 426 7.88 33.04 -9.97
N CYS A 427 8.15 31.77 -9.65
CA CYS A 427 7.13 30.84 -9.14
C CYS A 427 6.54 31.33 -7.81
N CYS A 428 5.23 31.28 -7.69
CA CYS A 428 4.48 31.74 -6.51
C CYS A 428 4.01 30.58 -5.63
N THR A 429 3.96 29.36 -6.18
CA THR A 429 3.52 28.16 -5.47
C THR A 429 4.57 27.04 -5.54
N VAL A 430 4.49 26.09 -4.60
CA VAL A 430 5.30 24.87 -4.63
C VAL A 430 5.02 24.08 -5.91
N GLN A 431 3.76 24.04 -6.35
CA GLN A 431 3.33 23.36 -7.57
C GLN A 431 4.01 23.93 -8.81
N GLU A 432 3.98 25.25 -9.00
CA GLU A 432 4.64 25.92 -10.13
C GLU A 432 6.15 25.69 -10.14
N MET A 433 6.78 25.71 -8.96
CA MET A 433 8.22 25.49 -8.84
C MET A 433 8.64 24.07 -9.20
N PHE A 434 7.91 23.05 -8.70
CA PHE A 434 8.16 21.66 -9.08
C PHE A 434 7.85 21.40 -10.55
N GLN A 435 6.77 21.99 -11.09
CA GLN A 435 6.43 21.82 -12.49
C GLN A 435 7.49 22.43 -13.42
N MET A 436 8.02 23.60 -13.05
CA MET A 436 9.16 24.20 -13.74
C MET A 436 10.42 23.33 -13.62
N TYR A 437 10.75 22.83 -12.42
CA TYR A 437 11.89 21.93 -12.23
C TYR A 437 11.78 20.67 -13.08
N LEU A 438 10.64 19.99 -13.08
CA LEU A 438 10.40 18.79 -13.89
C LEU A 438 10.53 19.09 -15.39
N SER A 439 10.11 20.26 -15.86
CA SER A 439 10.28 20.67 -17.27
C SER A 439 11.75 20.82 -17.71
N PHE A 440 12.68 20.98 -16.76
CA PHE A 440 14.12 21.03 -17.04
C PHE A 440 14.81 19.67 -16.89
N VAL A 441 14.28 18.79 -16.03
CA VAL A 441 14.90 17.49 -15.71
C VAL A 441 14.38 16.36 -16.61
N THR A 442 13.16 16.50 -17.11
CA THR A 442 12.52 15.49 -17.96
C THR A 442 12.37 15.97 -19.40
N ASP A 443 12.56 15.05 -20.35
CA ASP A 443 12.44 15.30 -21.78
C ASP A 443 11.10 14.78 -22.32
N ALA A 444 10.45 15.53 -23.20
CA ALA A 444 9.18 15.15 -23.85
C ALA A 444 8.13 14.52 -22.89
N THR A 445 8.05 15.02 -21.66
CA THR A 445 7.29 14.39 -20.56
C THR A 445 6.15 15.29 -20.11
N ALA A 446 4.93 14.74 -20.08
CA ALA A 446 3.77 15.42 -19.53
C ALA A 446 3.68 15.17 -18.02
N SER A 447 3.75 16.26 -17.23
CA SER A 447 3.85 16.19 -15.76
C SER A 447 2.70 16.91 -15.08
N HIS A 448 1.92 16.17 -14.29
CA HIS A 448 0.91 16.72 -13.39
C HIS A 448 1.44 16.76 -11.97
N VAL A 449 1.59 17.97 -11.42
CA VAL A 449 2.09 18.18 -10.06
C VAL A 449 0.93 18.48 -9.12
N THR A 450 0.86 17.74 -8.01
CA THR A 450 -0.09 17.96 -6.92
C THR A 450 0.69 18.27 -5.64
N THR A 451 0.28 19.27 -4.88
CA THR A 451 0.99 19.68 -3.66
C THR A 451 0.07 19.76 -2.45
N VAL A 452 0.59 19.38 -1.29
CA VAL A 452 -0.11 19.46 0.01
C VAL A 452 0.85 20.06 1.04
N ASN A 453 0.42 21.07 1.80
CA ASN A 453 1.35 21.71 2.76
C ASN A 453 1.60 20.82 3.98
N LYS A 454 0.58 20.07 4.41
CA LYS A 454 0.62 19.24 5.62
C LYS A 454 1.62 18.08 5.47
N PRO A 455 2.64 17.93 6.32
CA PRO A 455 3.58 16.81 6.24
C PRO A 455 2.95 15.48 6.66
N ILE A 456 3.68 14.37 6.46
CA ILE A 456 3.30 13.06 6.98
C ILE A 456 3.75 12.95 8.42
N ASN A 457 2.87 12.43 9.29
CA ASN A 457 3.15 12.14 10.68
C ASN A 457 3.74 10.73 10.79
N VAL A 458 4.97 10.62 11.33
CA VAL A 458 5.74 9.37 11.44
C VAL A 458 6.06 9.02 12.90
N ARG A 459 5.14 9.37 13.79
CA ARG A 459 5.15 8.94 15.19
C ARG A 459 4.79 7.46 15.34
N ALA A 460 4.92 6.92 16.56
CA ALA A 460 4.53 5.53 16.83
C ALA A 460 3.08 5.27 16.37
N PRO A 461 2.81 4.16 15.67
CA PRO A 461 3.67 2.98 15.49
C PRO A 461 4.47 2.95 14.18
N PHE A 462 4.82 4.10 13.58
CA PHE A 462 5.70 4.14 12.42
C PHE A 462 7.15 3.71 12.77
N PRO A 463 7.85 2.95 11.91
CA PRO A 463 9.22 2.50 12.17
C PRO A 463 10.23 3.64 12.34
N ARG A 464 11.23 3.43 13.21
CA ARG A 464 12.30 4.42 13.46
C ARG A 464 13.47 4.27 12.49
N ILE A 465 13.17 4.37 11.20
CA ILE A 465 14.10 4.10 10.10
C ILE A 465 14.91 5.32 9.64
N PHE A 466 14.77 6.48 10.28
CA PHE A 466 15.44 7.71 9.83
C PHE A 466 16.80 7.91 10.49
N ASP A 467 17.82 8.18 9.67
CA ASP A 467 19.20 8.49 10.07
C ASP A 467 19.23 9.64 11.09
N ALA A 468 20.21 9.62 12.00
CA ALA A 468 20.42 10.65 13.01
C ALA A 468 20.68 12.06 12.43
N LYS A 469 21.01 12.18 11.14
CA LYS A 469 21.12 13.46 10.43
C LYS A 469 19.78 14.13 10.16
N ILE A 470 18.66 13.41 10.30
CA ILE A 470 17.31 13.94 10.11
C ILE A 470 16.75 14.46 11.44
N GLY A 471 16.40 15.74 11.47
CA GLY A 471 15.81 16.40 12.64
C GLY A 471 14.36 15.95 12.91
N ALA A 472 13.78 16.41 14.02
CA ALA A 472 12.42 16.05 14.44
C ALA A 472 11.34 16.42 13.40
N ASN A 473 11.57 17.48 12.62
CA ASN A 473 10.65 17.97 11.59
C ASN A 473 10.97 17.43 10.17
N GLY A 474 11.89 16.46 10.05
CA GLY A 474 12.25 15.85 8.76
C GLY A 474 13.27 16.64 7.95
N ASP A 475 13.77 17.75 8.48
CA ASP A 475 14.84 18.55 7.87
C ASP A 475 16.22 17.89 8.04
N LEU A 476 17.10 18.10 7.06
CA LEU A 476 18.50 17.71 7.15
C LEU A 476 19.23 18.70 8.07
N LEU A 477 19.80 18.16 9.16
CA LEU A 477 20.55 18.95 10.13
C LEU A 477 21.88 19.46 9.52
N PRO A 478 22.43 20.58 10.02
CA PRO A 478 23.72 21.09 9.58
C PRO A 478 24.84 20.05 9.68
N GLU A 479 25.83 20.13 8.80
CA GLU A 479 26.96 19.21 8.80
C GLU A 479 27.67 19.19 10.16
N GLY A 480 27.94 17.97 10.66
CA GLY A 480 28.55 17.75 11.98
C GLY A 480 27.57 17.74 13.16
N SER A 481 26.28 18.02 12.93
CA SER A 481 25.24 17.86 13.95
C SER A 481 24.43 16.57 13.77
N SER A 482 23.97 15.99 14.87
CA SER A 482 23.12 14.80 14.90
C SER A 482 21.94 15.03 15.84
N ARG A 483 20.81 14.41 15.53
CA ARG A 483 19.64 14.35 16.39
C ARG A 483 20.02 13.65 17.70
N TYR A 484 19.53 14.18 18.82
CA TYR A 484 19.67 13.53 20.12
C TYR A 484 18.94 12.19 20.15
N ASP A 485 19.53 11.17 20.77
CA ASP A 485 19.00 9.80 20.79
C ASP A 485 17.55 9.68 21.30
N ASN A 486 17.15 10.58 22.21
CA ASN A 486 15.79 10.60 22.79
C ASN A 486 14.75 11.33 21.92
N THR A 487 15.15 11.97 20.82
CA THR A 487 14.23 12.68 19.93
C THR A 487 13.96 11.84 18.70
N ALA A 488 12.69 11.53 18.43
CA ALA A 488 12.29 10.83 17.20
C ALA A 488 11.97 11.84 16.08
N VAL A 489 11.96 11.38 14.82
CA VAL A 489 11.29 12.14 13.75
C VAL A 489 9.79 12.09 14.01
N GLU A 490 9.14 13.24 13.97
CA GLU A 490 7.70 13.32 14.13
C GLU A 490 6.99 13.57 12.81
N LYS A 491 7.60 14.37 11.94
CA LYS A 491 7.01 14.82 10.68
C LYS A 491 8.03 14.80 9.56
N ILE A 492 7.59 14.49 8.35
CA ILE A 492 8.45 14.49 7.16
C ILE A 492 7.75 15.05 5.93
N ALA A 493 8.53 15.66 5.06
CA ALA A 493 8.15 15.92 3.67
C ALA A 493 8.47 14.68 2.81
N THR A 494 7.68 14.46 1.77
CA THR A 494 7.86 13.35 0.83
C THR A 494 7.43 13.76 -0.57
N VAL A 495 8.01 13.09 -1.56
CA VAL A 495 7.58 13.15 -2.96
C VAL A 495 7.28 11.74 -3.43
N SER A 496 6.16 11.52 -4.09
CA SER A 496 5.87 10.25 -4.74
C SER A 496 5.29 10.49 -6.12
N GLY A 497 5.57 9.59 -7.06
CA GLY A 497 5.10 9.75 -8.44
C GLY A 497 4.61 8.44 -9.04
N LEU A 498 3.58 8.54 -9.88
CA LEU A 498 3.12 7.52 -10.81
C LEU A 498 3.61 7.87 -12.21
N HIS A 499 4.16 6.90 -12.93
CA HIS A 499 4.86 7.10 -14.20
C HIS A 499 4.44 6.04 -15.19
N ASN A 500 3.89 6.47 -16.32
CA ASN A 500 3.73 5.62 -17.49
C ASN A 500 4.94 5.86 -18.41
N CYS A 501 5.89 4.92 -18.40
CA CYS A 501 7.16 5.00 -19.11
C CYS A 501 7.48 3.68 -19.84
N SER A 502 8.41 3.71 -20.79
CA SER A 502 8.78 2.55 -21.62
C SER A 502 9.44 1.43 -20.82
N GLU A 503 10.12 1.73 -19.72
CA GLU A 503 10.83 0.75 -18.88
C GLU A 503 9.87 -0.23 -18.16
N ILE A 504 8.58 0.06 -18.14
CA ILE A 504 7.54 -0.89 -17.74
C ILE A 504 7.49 -2.08 -18.71
N GLY A 505 7.75 -1.84 -20.00
CA GLY A 505 7.91 -2.89 -21.00
C GLY A 505 9.04 -3.85 -20.64
N ASP A 506 10.18 -3.34 -20.17
CA ASP A 506 11.31 -4.17 -19.72
C ASP A 506 10.96 -5.01 -18.49
N MET A 507 10.21 -4.45 -17.53
CA MET A 507 9.68 -5.19 -16.38
C MET A 507 8.77 -6.34 -16.85
N LEU A 508 7.82 -6.08 -17.74
CA LEU A 508 6.89 -7.08 -18.26
C LEU A 508 7.62 -8.16 -19.07
N GLU A 509 8.58 -7.77 -19.89
CA GLU A 509 9.43 -8.69 -20.66
C GLU A 509 10.25 -9.60 -19.72
N SER A 510 10.76 -9.03 -18.62
CA SER A 510 11.48 -9.78 -17.60
C SER A 510 10.60 -10.84 -16.93
N LEU A 511 9.37 -10.48 -16.53
CA LEU A 511 8.40 -11.42 -15.94
C LEU A 511 8.01 -12.51 -16.95
N HIS A 512 7.67 -12.14 -18.18
CA HIS A 512 7.32 -13.07 -19.26
C HIS A 512 8.45 -14.07 -19.52
N THR A 513 9.69 -13.58 -19.65
CA THR A 513 10.87 -14.42 -19.92
C THR A 513 11.15 -15.41 -18.79
N GLU A 514 11.04 -14.99 -17.53
CA GLU A 514 11.25 -15.86 -16.37
C GLU A 514 10.14 -16.90 -16.23
N THR A 515 8.89 -16.52 -16.51
CA THR A 515 7.71 -17.38 -16.44
C THR A 515 7.73 -18.44 -17.54
N ARG A 516 8.06 -18.07 -18.78
CA ARG A 516 8.13 -18.97 -19.94
C ARG A 516 9.11 -20.15 -19.74
N ARG A 517 10.12 -19.98 -18.89
CA ARG A 517 11.11 -21.04 -18.58
C ARG A 517 10.57 -22.11 -17.63
N ILE A 518 9.43 -21.87 -16.97
CA ILE A 518 8.86 -22.74 -15.95
C ILE A 518 8.03 -23.84 -16.62
N ARG A 519 8.21 -25.08 -16.14
CA ARG A 519 7.45 -26.23 -16.61
C ARG A 519 6.28 -26.49 -15.67
N ILE A 520 5.10 -25.97 -16.01
CA ILE A 520 3.86 -26.11 -15.21
C ILE A 520 3.54 -27.55 -14.79
N PRO A 521 3.73 -28.60 -15.63
CA PRO A 521 3.45 -29.98 -15.22
C PRO A 521 4.30 -30.49 -14.03
N ARG A 522 5.38 -29.78 -13.65
CA ARG A 522 6.19 -30.09 -12.47
C ARG A 522 5.65 -29.46 -11.18
N LEU A 523 4.69 -28.54 -11.28
CA LEU A 523 4.09 -27.83 -10.18
C LEU A 523 2.73 -28.47 -9.86
N HIS A 524 2.72 -29.52 -9.04
CA HIS A 524 1.50 -30.30 -8.75
C HIS A 524 0.35 -29.46 -8.17
N GLN A 525 0.67 -28.41 -7.41
CA GLN A 525 -0.29 -27.45 -6.86
C GLN A 525 -1.09 -26.72 -7.96
N PHE A 526 -0.52 -26.56 -9.16
CA PHE A 526 -1.23 -25.94 -10.29
C PHE A 526 -1.99 -26.96 -11.13
N THR A 527 -1.62 -28.25 -11.13
CA THR A 527 -2.27 -29.25 -11.99
C THR A 527 -3.39 -30.01 -11.29
N ASN A 528 -3.28 -30.23 -9.98
CA ASN A 528 -4.18 -31.15 -9.25
C ASN A 528 -5.14 -30.42 -8.30
N GLU A 529 -4.79 -29.22 -7.85
CA GLU A 529 -5.54 -28.49 -6.82
C GLU A 529 -6.33 -27.34 -7.45
N GLY A 530 -7.58 -27.16 -7.02
CA GLY A 530 -8.37 -25.96 -7.36
C GLY A 530 -8.78 -25.79 -8.83
N GLY A 531 -9.04 -26.88 -9.54
CA GLY A 531 -9.55 -26.83 -10.92
C GLY A 531 -8.48 -26.92 -12.02
N GLY A 532 -7.20 -26.96 -11.67
CA GLY A 532 -6.08 -27.23 -12.59
C GLY A 532 -5.85 -26.11 -13.61
N LEU A 533 -4.72 -25.44 -13.56
CA LEU A 533 -4.29 -24.53 -14.63
C LEU A 533 -4.04 -25.35 -15.90
N GLU A 534 -4.90 -25.17 -16.90
CA GLU A 534 -4.73 -25.81 -18.19
C GLU A 534 -3.51 -25.25 -18.91
N ARG A 535 -2.92 -26.06 -19.79
CA ARG A 535 -1.74 -25.63 -20.54
C ARG A 535 -2.07 -24.46 -21.46
N ASP A 536 -3.24 -24.51 -22.09
CA ASP A 536 -3.68 -23.50 -23.05
C ASP A 536 -3.91 -22.16 -22.34
N ASP A 537 -4.54 -22.16 -21.15
CA ASP A 537 -4.70 -20.96 -20.30
C ASP A 537 -3.34 -20.34 -19.90
N PHE A 538 -2.34 -21.17 -19.61
CA PHE A 538 -1.01 -20.69 -19.28
C PHE A 538 -0.28 -20.10 -20.49
N GLU A 539 -0.43 -20.70 -21.67
CA GLU A 539 0.13 -20.17 -22.92
C GLU A 539 -0.57 -18.84 -23.30
N GLU A 540 -1.90 -18.75 -23.15
CA GLU A 540 -2.66 -17.51 -23.35
C GLU A 540 -2.21 -16.40 -22.39
N CYS A 541 -1.98 -16.72 -21.11
CA CYS A 541 -1.45 -15.77 -20.13
C CYS A 541 -0.11 -15.18 -20.58
N LEU A 542 0.80 -16.00 -21.11
CA LEU A 542 2.09 -15.53 -21.62
C LEU A 542 1.93 -14.63 -22.85
N ASP A 543 1.06 -15.00 -23.78
CA ASP A 543 0.78 -14.22 -24.98
C ASP A 543 0.17 -12.85 -24.63
N ASN A 544 -0.76 -12.81 -23.67
CA ASN A 544 -1.36 -11.57 -23.19
C ASN A 544 -0.35 -10.65 -22.48
N LEU A 545 0.55 -11.21 -21.67
CA LEU A 545 1.64 -10.44 -21.04
C LEU A 545 2.59 -9.87 -22.08
N PHE A 546 2.89 -10.63 -23.13
CA PHE A 546 3.73 -10.18 -24.24
C PHE A 546 3.04 -9.06 -25.04
N ALA A 547 1.75 -9.21 -25.36
CA ALA A 547 0.95 -8.17 -26.01
C ALA A 547 0.87 -6.88 -25.15
N LEU A 548 0.70 -7.01 -23.83
CA LEU A 548 0.73 -5.86 -22.93
C LEU A 548 2.08 -5.15 -22.97
N ARG A 549 3.18 -5.90 -23.03
CA ARG A 549 4.54 -5.36 -23.14
C ARG A 549 4.73 -4.58 -24.45
N GLU A 550 4.18 -5.03 -25.56
CA GLU A 550 4.25 -4.32 -26.85
C GLU A 550 3.64 -2.91 -26.80
N ASN A 551 2.62 -2.68 -25.96
CA ASN A 551 2.03 -1.35 -25.77
C ASN A 551 3.04 -0.32 -25.23
N TYR A 552 4.13 -0.76 -24.60
CA TYR A 552 5.17 0.10 -24.02
C TYR A 552 6.36 0.34 -24.94
N GLU A 553 6.40 -0.28 -26.12
CA GLU A 553 7.42 0.06 -27.11
C GLU A 553 7.23 1.51 -27.61
N ASP A 554 8.36 2.17 -27.88
CA ASP A 554 8.46 3.59 -28.29
C ASP A 554 7.78 3.93 -29.63
N ASN A 555 7.07 2.97 -30.24
CA ASN A 555 6.47 3.10 -31.56
C ASN A 555 5.27 4.07 -31.62
N TYR A 556 4.78 4.57 -30.47
CA TYR A 556 3.52 5.33 -30.39
C TYR A 556 3.56 6.67 -29.63
N VAL A 557 4.73 7.13 -29.18
CA VAL A 557 4.85 8.43 -28.49
C VAL A 557 5.38 9.46 -29.49
N ILE A 558 4.47 10.12 -30.23
CA ILE A 558 4.74 11.30 -31.06
C ILE A 558 4.46 12.56 -30.26
#